data_AF-A0A2P4X8Y0-F1
#
_entry.id   AF-A0A2P4X8Y0-F1
#
_cell.length_a   1.000
_cell.length_b   1.000
_cell.length_c   1.000
_cell.angle_alpha   90.00
_cell.angle_beta   90.00
_cell.angle_gamma   90.00
#
_symmetry.space_group_name_H-M   'P 1'
#
loop_
_entity.id
_entity.type
_entity.pdbx_description
1 polymer ?
#
loop_
_entity_poly.entity_id
_entity_poly.type
_entity_poly.pdbx_seq_one_letter_code
_entity_poly.pdbx_strand_id
1 'polypeptide(L)'
;MPPRLFRVRYDRSMSLTARTTPDFSTESEFERDVEQHLDWSNPNPTPFVSTFSVRRHAENWAYKRAERGCSDVVILELDPKELGPIFSVQYLVQSQFVHTNLPDDTYEDEYLVLDEICKRSIIDKKIVQVDESNSDSDESDFDSDESDFDSDESNPNSDESDSDSSFSA
;
A
#
# COMPACT_ATOMS: atom_id res chain seq x y z
N MET A 1 15.81 1.89 -17.79
CA MET A 1 15.58 2.93 -16.76
C MET A 1 14.43 3.81 -17.21
N PRO A 2 13.41 4.06 -16.36
CA PRO A 2 12.23 4.83 -16.74
C PRO A 2 12.56 6.31 -16.99
N PRO A 3 11.76 7.03 -17.80
CA PRO A 3 11.99 8.46 -18.08
C PRO A 3 11.64 9.36 -16.88
N ARG A 4 10.74 8.90 -16.01
CA ARG A 4 10.27 9.58 -14.79
C ARG A 4 10.04 8.55 -13.69
N LEU A 5 10.20 9.00 -12.45
CA LEU A 5 9.77 8.28 -11.26
C LEU A 5 8.88 9.16 -10.41
N PHE A 6 8.00 8.54 -9.62
CA PHE A 6 7.02 9.22 -8.79
C PHE A 6 7.14 8.73 -7.35
N ARG A 7 7.31 9.65 -6.40
CA ARG A 7 7.32 9.35 -4.96
C ARG A 7 6.10 9.92 -4.30
N VAL A 8 5.31 9.07 -3.66
CA VAL A 8 4.24 9.52 -2.75
C VAL A 8 4.85 9.84 -1.39
N ARG A 9 4.51 11.01 -0.85
CA ARG A 9 4.79 11.42 0.52
C ARG A 9 3.47 11.77 1.17
N TYR A 10 3.30 11.35 2.41
CA TYR A 10 2.15 11.68 3.23
C TYR A 10 2.63 11.74 4.67
N ASP A 11 1.97 12.58 5.46
CA ASP A 11 2.40 12.98 6.79
C ASP A 11 3.80 13.63 6.75
N ARG A 12 3.96 14.81 7.36
CA ARG A 12 5.20 15.60 7.27
C ARG A 12 6.47 14.85 7.73
N SER A 13 6.31 13.69 8.36
CA SER A 13 7.36 12.77 8.79
C SER A 13 7.99 11.92 7.67
N MET A 14 7.34 11.74 6.51
CA MET A 14 7.96 10.96 5.43
C MET A 14 9.14 11.72 4.81
N SER A 15 10.35 11.24 5.07
CA SER A 15 11.62 11.80 4.58
C SER A 15 11.88 11.49 3.10
N LEU A 16 12.77 12.28 2.49
CA LEU A 16 13.40 11.95 1.20
C LEU A 16 14.55 10.95 1.38
N THR A 17 14.98 10.73 2.61
CA THR A 17 16.00 9.76 3.01
C THR A 17 15.35 8.47 3.46
N ALA A 18 16.00 7.35 3.20
CA ALA A 18 15.68 6.05 3.75
C ALA A 18 15.71 6.08 5.30
N ARG A 19 15.11 5.08 5.92
CA ARG A 19 14.99 5.03 7.40
C ARG A 19 16.28 4.57 8.08
N THR A 20 17.21 4.01 7.32
CA THR A 20 18.55 3.62 7.76
C THR A 20 19.53 3.84 6.61
N THR A 21 20.82 3.91 6.92
CA THR A 21 21.90 3.97 5.93
C THR A 21 22.17 2.59 5.35
N PRO A 22 22.59 2.48 4.07
CA PRO A 22 23.04 1.21 3.50
C PRO A 22 24.24 0.65 4.27
N ASP A 23 24.18 -0.60 4.72
CA ASP A 23 25.27 -1.29 5.42
C ASP A 23 25.63 -2.67 4.84
N PHE A 24 24.91 -3.13 3.81
CA PHE A 24 25.21 -4.37 3.11
C PHE A 24 26.58 -4.31 2.42
N SER A 25 27.38 -5.36 2.63
CA SER A 25 28.69 -5.58 2.00
C SER A 25 28.69 -6.78 1.07
N THR A 26 27.62 -7.59 1.13
CA THR A 26 27.43 -8.80 0.32
C THR A 26 26.10 -8.76 -0.44
N GLU A 27 26.03 -9.55 -1.49
CA GLU A 27 24.83 -9.72 -2.32
C GLU A 27 23.65 -10.27 -1.51
N SER A 28 23.89 -11.23 -0.61
CA SER A 28 22.86 -11.80 0.26
C SER A 28 22.31 -10.82 1.31
N GLU A 29 23.12 -9.86 1.78
CA GLU A 29 22.64 -8.79 2.65
C GLU A 29 21.76 -7.80 1.89
N PHE A 30 22.14 -7.46 0.66
CA PHE A 30 21.33 -6.62 -0.22
C PHE A 30 19.99 -7.28 -0.55
N GLU A 31 19.99 -8.56 -0.93
CA GLU A 31 18.78 -9.38 -1.15
C GLU A 31 17.85 -9.32 0.06
N ARG A 32 18.38 -9.66 1.24
CA ARG A 32 17.61 -9.64 2.50
C ARG A 32 16.98 -8.28 2.76
N ASP A 33 17.72 -7.19 2.56
CA ASP A 33 17.22 -5.84 2.82
C ASP A 33 16.14 -5.42 1.82
N VAL A 34 16.20 -5.89 0.57
CA VAL A 34 15.14 -5.70 -0.43
C VAL A 34 13.89 -6.51 -0.03
N GLU A 35 14.03 -7.79 0.30
CA GLU A 35 12.92 -8.63 0.75
C GLU A 35 12.22 -8.03 1.98
N GLN A 36 13.00 -7.56 2.95
CA GLN A 36 12.51 -6.84 4.12
C GLN A 36 11.80 -5.52 3.77
N HIS A 37 12.20 -4.84 2.69
CA HIS A 37 11.54 -3.62 2.23
C HIS A 37 10.19 -3.92 1.58
N LEU A 38 10.09 -5.05 0.88
CA LEU A 38 8.86 -5.50 0.22
C LEU A 38 7.86 -6.14 1.19
N ASP A 39 8.31 -6.62 2.35
CA ASP A 39 7.42 -7.00 3.45
C ASP A 39 6.85 -5.74 4.14
N TRP A 40 5.63 -5.34 3.76
CA TRP A 40 4.96 -4.18 4.35
C TRP A 40 4.56 -4.35 5.82
N SER A 41 4.63 -5.58 6.35
CA SER A 41 4.45 -5.83 7.78
C SER A 41 5.74 -5.67 8.58
N ASN A 42 6.89 -5.57 7.89
CA ASN A 42 8.19 -5.43 8.52
C ASN A 42 8.32 -4.06 9.21
N PRO A 43 8.50 -4.03 10.54
CA PRO A 43 8.71 -2.77 11.25
C PRO A 43 10.12 -2.22 11.01
N ASN A 44 11.08 -3.07 10.63
CA ASN A 44 12.49 -2.70 10.57
C ASN A 44 12.75 -1.66 9.47
N PRO A 45 13.63 -0.68 9.73
CA PRO A 45 14.04 0.28 8.72
C PRO A 45 14.90 -0.40 7.65
N THR A 46 14.74 0.02 6.41
CA THR A 46 15.50 -0.47 5.25
C THR A 46 16.11 0.70 4.49
N PRO A 47 17.24 0.51 3.78
CA PRO A 47 18.02 1.59 3.17
C PRO A 47 17.46 2.08 1.83
N PHE A 48 16.17 1.84 1.57
CA PHE A 48 15.53 2.16 0.31
C PHE A 48 14.37 3.14 0.46
N VAL A 49 14.11 3.87 -0.62
CA VAL A 49 12.94 4.73 -0.80
C VAL A 49 12.16 4.24 -2.02
N SER A 50 10.91 3.80 -1.80
CA SER A 50 10.02 3.33 -2.87
C SER A 50 9.62 4.45 -3.82
N THR A 51 9.67 4.20 -5.11
CA THR A 51 9.18 5.08 -6.17
C THR A 51 8.44 4.27 -7.21
N PHE A 52 7.59 4.92 -8.01
CA PHE A 52 6.81 4.27 -9.05
C PHE A 52 7.17 4.85 -10.42
N SER A 53 7.23 4.02 -11.45
CA SER A 53 7.41 4.48 -12.82
C SER A 53 6.11 4.89 -13.50
N VAL A 54 4.96 4.45 -12.98
CA VAL A 54 3.64 4.81 -13.50
C VAL A 54 2.98 5.84 -12.59
N ARG A 55 2.73 7.04 -13.13
CA ARG A 55 2.06 8.14 -12.41
C ARG A 55 0.74 7.72 -11.79
N ARG A 56 -0.09 6.99 -12.55
CA ARG A 56 -1.41 6.53 -12.10
C ARG A 56 -1.32 5.65 -10.85
N HIS A 57 -0.27 4.82 -10.75
CA HIS A 57 -0.11 3.97 -9.57
C HIS A 57 0.23 4.82 -8.33
N ALA A 58 1.17 5.76 -8.46
CA ALA A 58 1.47 6.73 -7.41
C ALA A 58 0.24 7.56 -7.00
N GLU A 59 -0.60 7.97 -7.97
CA GLU A 59 -1.86 8.65 -7.71
C GLU A 59 -2.84 7.78 -6.92
N ASN A 60 -3.07 6.53 -7.34
CA ASN A 60 -3.92 5.59 -6.61
C ASN A 60 -3.44 5.37 -5.16
N TRP A 61 -2.13 5.25 -4.96
CA TRP A 61 -1.55 5.17 -3.62
C TRP A 61 -1.80 6.43 -2.80
N ALA A 62 -1.59 7.60 -3.40
CA ALA A 62 -1.80 8.87 -2.74
C ALA A 62 -3.27 9.06 -2.32
N TYR A 63 -4.23 8.76 -3.21
CA TYR A 63 -5.66 8.82 -2.89
C TYR A 63 -6.03 7.86 -1.76
N LYS A 64 -5.60 6.59 -1.82
CA LYS A 64 -5.83 5.61 -0.75
C LYS A 64 -5.27 6.08 0.60
N ARG A 65 -4.15 6.80 0.63
CA ARG A 65 -3.58 7.36 1.86
C ARG A 65 -4.39 8.55 2.36
N ALA A 66 -4.81 9.43 1.47
CA ALA A 66 -5.63 10.59 1.82
C ALA A 66 -7.02 10.17 2.35
N GLU A 67 -7.68 9.19 1.74
CA GLU A 67 -8.94 8.58 2.21
C GLU A 67 -8.82 7.93 3.59
N ARG A 68 -7.62 7.45 3.95
CA ARG A 68 -7.31 6.90 5.29
C ARG A 68 -7.01 7.99 6.33
N GLY A 69 -7.17 9.26 5.98
CA GLY A 69 -6.96 10.40 6.88
C GLY A 69 -5.51 10.89 6.97
N CYS A 70 -4.60 10.42 6.10
CA CYS A 70 -3.26 11.00 6.05
C CYS A 70 -3.32 12.45 5.55
N SER A 71 -2.53 13.31 6.18
CA SER A 71 -2.47 14.74 5.84
C SER A 71 -1.29 15.04 4.92
N ASP A 72 -1.32 16.20 4.26
CA ASP A 72 -0.22 16.69 3.42
C ASP A 72 0.26 15.66 2.36
N VAL A 73 -0.68 14.94 1.75
CA VAL A 73 -0.37 13.95 0.71
C VAL A 73 0.14 14.66 -0.54
N VAL A 74 1.32 14.26 -1.00
CA VAL A 74 2.07 14.86 -2.09
C VAL A 74 2.63 13.78 -2.99
N ILE A 75 2.59 14.04 -4.31
CA ILE A 75 3.30 13.25 -5.31
C ILE A 75 4.44 14.10 -5.86
N LEU A 76 5.66 13.58 -5.76
CA LEU A 76 6.85 14.17 -6.36
C LEU A 76 7.14 13.52 -7.69
N GLU A 77 7.35 14.31 -8.74
CA GLU A 77 7.92 13.83 -10.01
C GLU A 77 9.44 13.98 -9.96
N LEU A 78 10.16 12.91 -10.28
CA LEU A 78 11.60 12.79 -10.13
C LEU A 78 12.28 12.54 -11.47
N ASP A 79 13.46 13.14 -11.68
CA ASP A 79 14.38 12.84 -12.75
C ASP A 79 15.29 11.67 -12.33
N PRO A 80 15.15 10.47 -12.92
CA PRO A 80 15.95 9.31 -12.52
C PRO A 80 17.44 9.48 -12.78
N LYS A 81 17.84 10.40 -13.68
CA LYS A 81 19.24 10.67 -13.98
C LYS A 81 19.97 11.42 -12.86
N GLU A 82 19.22 12.12 -12.03
CA GLU A 82 19.75 12.93 -10.92
C GLU A 82 19.65 12.20 -9.57
N LEU A 83 19.13 10.97 -9.57
CA LEU A 83 19.05 10.07 -8.42
C LEU A 83 20.34 9.25 -8.25
N GLY A 84 20.48 8.66 -7.06
CA GLY A 84 21.50 7.64 -6.79
C GLY A 84 21.17 6.29 -7.42
N PRO A 85 21.73 5.18 -6.90
CA PRO A 85 21.42 3.83 -7.36
C PRO A 85 19.91 3.55 -7.31
N ILE A 86 19.38 2.97 -8.40
CA ILE A 86 17.97 2.62 -8.56
C ILE A 86 17.85 1.15 -8.97
N PHE A 87 16.95 0.42 -8.31
CA PHE A 87 16.70 -1.00 -8.58
C PHE A 87 15.24 -1.21 -8.97
N SER A 88 14.99 -1.93 -10.07
CA SER A 88 13.63 -2.32 -10.47
C SER A 88 13.20 -3.53 -9.65
N VAL A 89 12.11 -3.42 -8.89
CA VAL A 89 11.62 -4.55 -8.09
C VAL A 89 11.20 -5.70 -9.00
N GLN A 90 10.47 -5.40 -10.08
CA GLN A 90 10.09 -6.39 -11.08
C GLN A 90 11.28 -7.19 -11.61
N TYR A 91 12.39 -6.52 -11.94
CA TYR A 91 13.58 -7.20 -12.43
C TYR A 91 14.19 -8.14 -11.37
N LEU A 92 14.33 -7.67 -10.12
CA LEU A 92 14.90 -8.47 -9.02
C LEU A 92 14.07 -9.74 -8.73
N VAL A 93 12.74 -9.62 -8.78
CA VAL A 93 11.84 -10.76 -8.59
C VAL A 93 11.89 -11.73 -9.78
N GLN A 94 11.83 -11.21 -11.01
CA GLN A 94 11.86 -12.04 -12.23
C GLN A 94 13.19 -12.77 -12.42
N SER A 95 14.31 -12.18 -11.98
CA SER A 95 15.62 -12.85 -12.01
C SER A 95 15.80 -13.86 -10.89
N GLN A 96 14.78 -14.11 -10.05
CA GLN A 96 14.83 -14.98 -8.87
C GLN A 96 15.91 -14.54 -7.87
N PHE A 97 16.21 -13.23 -7.86
CA PHE A 97 17.20 -12.66 -6.97
C PHE A 97 16.59 -12.27 -5.62
N VAL A 98 15.29 -11.98 -5.58
CA VAL A 98 14.53 -11.57 -4.39
C VAL A 98 13.19 -12.31 -4.41
N HIS A 99 12.71 -12.74 -3.26
CA HIS A 99 11.40 -13.35 -3.07
C HIS A 99 10.43 -12.37 -2.39
N THR A 100 9.18 -12.35 -2.85
CA THR A 100 8.12 -11.56 -2.22
C THR A 100 6.79 -12.28 -2.27
N ASN A 101 5.93 -12.01 -1.27
CA ASN A 101 4.55 -12.47 -1.23
C ASN A 101 3.57 -11.41 -1.79
N LEU A 102 4.08 -10.25 -2.21
CA LEU A 102 3.27 -9.22 -2.83
C LEU A 102 2.75 -9.69 -4.21
N PRO A 103 1.51 -9.35 -4.59
CA PRO A 103 1.02 -9.56 -5.95
C PRO A 103 1.83 -8.76 -6.98
N ASP A 104 1.99 -9.28 -8.19
CA ASP A 104 2.79 -8.67 -9.26
C ASP A 104 2.38 -7.22 -9.59
N ASP A 105 1.07 -6.96 -9.64
CA ASP A 105 0.50 -5.64 -9.92
C ASP A 105 0.85 -4.57 -8.87
N THR A 106 1.32 -5.02 -7.70
CA THR A 106 1.67 -4.16 -6.58
C THR A 106 3.09 -3.60 -6.71
N TYR A 107 4.00 -4.34 -7.34
CA TYR A 107 5.42 -3.98 -7.42
C TYR A 107 5.98 -3.87 -8.85
N GLU A 108 5.20 -4.23 -9.88
CA GLU A 108 5.67 -4.28 -11.28
C GLU A 108 6.29 -2.98 -11.78
N ASP A 109 5.81 -1.85 -11.29
CA ASP A 109 6.26 -0.51 -11.64
C ASP A 109 7.03 0.15 -10.49
N GLU A 110 7.30 -0.57 -9.41
CA GLU A 110 8.07 -0.10 -8.25
C GLU A 110 9.58 -0.14 -8.52
N TYR A 111 10.24 0.93 -8.10
CA TYR A 111 11.68 1.11 -8.14
C TYR A 111 12.18 1.57 -6.77
N LEU A 112 13.26 0.95 -6.30
CA LEU A 112 13.90 1.28 -5.04
C LEU A 112 15.07 2.22 -5.29
N VAL A 113 15.02 3.41 -4.70
CA VAL A 113 16.14 4.35 -4.67
C VAL A 113 16.95 4.10 -3.40
N LEU A 114 18.25 3.92 -3.53
CA LEU A 114 19.14 3.72 -2.38
C LEU A 114 19.40 5.04 -1.64
N ASP A 115 19.36 5.00 -0.31
CA ASP A 115 19.78 6.07 0.60
C ASP A 115 18.91 7.34 0.58
N GLU A 116 18.96 8.14 -0.48
CA GLU A 116 18.26 9.43 -0.53
C GLU A 116 17.77 9.82 -1.94
N ILE A 117 16.56 10.39 -1.99
CA ILE A 117 16.09 11.20 -3.11
C ILE A 117 16.68 12.61 -3.01
N CYS A 118 17.74 12.88 -3.78
CA CYS A 118 18.34 14.21 -3.83
C CYS A 118 17.34 15.28 -4.28
N LYS A 119 17.25 16.41 -3.56
CA LYS A 119 16.30 17.50 -3.89
C LYS A 119 16.40 18.02 -5.33
N ARG A 120 17.60 17.98 -5.95
CA ARG A 120 17.82 18.38 -7.34
C ARG A 120 17.12 17.49 -8.37
N SER A 121 16.75 16.26 -8.00
CA SER A 121 16.02 15.35 -8.88
C SER A 121 14.53 15.66 -8.92
N ILE A 122 14.01 16.48 -8.01
CA ILE A 122 12.58 16.82 -7.96
C ILE A 122 12.28 17.83 -9.09
N ILE A 123 11.47 17.39 -10.05
CA ILE A 123 11.04 18.20 -11.20
C ILE A 123 9.76 18.95 -10.87
N ASP A 124 8.80 18.24 -10.25
CA ASP A 124 7.47 18.78 -9.96
C ASP A 124 6.90 18.20 -8.65
N LYS A 125 5.91 18.91 -8.10
CA LYS A 125 5.21 18.56 -6.86
C LYS A 125 3.71 18.79 -7.02
N LYS A 126 2.92 17.72 -6.90
CA LYS A 126 1.46 17.76 -6.87
C LYS A 126 0.95 17.49 -5.45
N ILE A 127 0.10 18.36 -4.92
CA ILE A 127 -0.62 18.14 -3.66
C ILE A 127 -1.92 17.39 -3.98
N VAL A 128 -2.24 16.36 -3.19
CA VAL A 128 -3.49 15.61 -3.30
C VAL A 128 -4.46 16.15 -2.24
N GLN A 129 -5.61 16.62 -2.70
CA GLN A 129 -6.72 17.04 -1.84
C GLN A 129 -7.87 16.04 -2.01
N VAL A 130 -8.49 15.65 -0.91
CA VAL A 130 -9.76 14.92 -0.92
C VAL A 130 -10.83 15.99 -0.87
N ASP A 131 -11.71 16.04 -1.88
CA ASP A 131 -12.85 16.94 -1.86
C ASP A 131 -13.81 16.46 -0.76
N GLU A 132 -13.92 17.21 0.33
CA GLU A 132 -14.86 16.93 1.44
C GLU A 132 -16.34 17.20 1.06
N SER A 133 -16.61 17.61 -0.19
CA SER A 133 -17.95 17.87 -0.69
C SER A 133 -18.59 16.59 -1.24
N ASN A 134 -19.02 15.70 -0.34
CA ASN A 134 -20.16 14.80 -0.57
C ASN A 134 -20.73 14.27 0.76
N SER A 135 -20.83 15.14 1.75
CA SER A 135 -21.79 15.00 2.86
C SER A 135 -23.17 15.44 2.35
N ASP A 136 -23.75 14.70 1.40
CA ASP A 136 -25.18 14.83 1.16
C ASP A 136 -25.89 14.13 2.32
N SER A 137 -26.40 14.97 3.22
CA SER A 137 -27.39 14.61 4.22
C SER A 137 -28.63 14.10 3.51
N ASP A 138 -28.72 12.79 3.30
CA ASP A 138 -29.98 12.13 2.97
C ASP A 138 -30.77 11.99 4.28
N GLU A 139 -31.33 13.12 4.73
CA GLU A 139 -32.44 13.19 5.67
C GLU A 139 -33.68 12.63 4.94
N SER A 140 -33.80 11.30 4.86
CA SER A 140 -35.06 10.69 4.49
C SER A 140 -35.93 10.57 5.74
N ASP A 141 -36.79 11.57 5.92
CA ASP A 141 -38.04 11.46 6.68
C ASP A 141 -38.75 10.17 6.24
N PHE A 142 -38.71 9.13 7.08
CA PHE A 142 -39.58 7.98 6.93
C PHE A 142 -40.70 8.12 7.96
N ASP A 143 -41.81 8.64 7.46
CA ASP A 143 -43.10 8.71 8.13
C ASP A 143 -43.46 7.38 8.80
N SER A 144 -43.95 7.50 10.03
CA SER A 144 -44.65 6.45 10.74
C SER A 144 -45.84 5.94 9.91
N ASP A 145 -45.90 4.63 9.66
CA ASP A 145 -47.19 3.99 9.41
C ASP A 145 -47.26 2.67 10.19
N GLU A 146 -48.24 2.61 11.07
CA GLU A 146 -48.53 1.48 11.92
C GLU A 146 -49.51 0.55 11.20
N SER A 147 -49.20 -0.74 11.17
CA SER A 147 -50.24 -1.74 10.92
C SER A 147 -49.93 -3.01 11.70
N ASP A 148 -50.78 -3.23 12.71
CA ASP A 148 -50.96 -4.47 13.45
C ASP A 148 -51.26 -5.66 12.52
N PHE A 149 -50.59 -6.78 12.74
CA PHE A 149 -51.15 -8.10 12.43
C PHE A 149 -50.59 -9.17 13.37
N ASP A 150 -51.42 -9.55 14.35
CA ASP A 150 -51.34 -10.80 15.11
C ASP A 150 -51.47 -12.00 14.16
N SER A 151 -50.64 -13.05 14.35
CA SER A 151 -51.08 -14.46 14.47
C SER A 151 -49.89 -15.42 14.58
N ASP A 152 -49.76 -15.98 15.78
CA ASP A 152 -49.68 -17.41 16.15
C ASP A 152 -48.85 -18.46 15.39
N GLU A 153 -48.20 -19.28 16.25
CA GLU A 153 -47.87 -20.70 16.13
C GLU A 153 -47.12 -21.23 14.89
N SER A 154 -45.89 -21.71 15.14
CA SER A 154 -45.56 -23.15 15.17
C SER A 154 -44.06 -23.33 14.91
N ASN A 155 -43.32 -23.80 15.92
CA ASN A 155 -41.93 -24.24 15.77
C ASN A 155 -41.89 -25.77 15.84
N PRO A 156 -41.88 -26.50 14.71
CA PRO A 156 -41.56 -27.91 14.71
C PRO A 156 -40.04 -28.09 14.67
N ASN A 157 -39.50 -28.57 15.80
CA ASN A 157 -38.22 -29.26 15.88
C ASN A 157 -38.11 -30.29 14.74
N SER A 158 -37.09 -30.14 13.91
CA SER A 158 -36.55 -31.23 13.11
C SER A 158 -35.29 -31.76 13.80
N ASP A 159 -35.43 -32.96 14.36
CA ASP A 159 -34.39 -33.98 14.43
C ASP A 159 -33.51 -33.96 13.16
N GLU A 160 -32.21 -34.19 13.30
CA GLU A 160 -31.56 -35.42 12.85
C GLU A 160 -30.14 -35.53 13.46
N SER A 161 -29.94 -36.67 14.12
CA SER A 161 -28.70 -37.42 14.42
C SER A 161 -27.75 -37.49 13.20
N ASP A 162 -26.47 -37.87 13.19
CA ASP A 162 -25.51 -38.63 14.00
C ASP A 162 -24.11 -38.14 13.51
N SER A 163 -22.97 -38.24 14.19
CA SER A 163 -22.24 -39.48 14.44
C SER A 163 -20.90 -39.15 15.10
N ASP A 164 -20.56 -39.97 16.07
CA ASP A 164 -19.29 -40.08 16.76
C ASP A 164 -18.14 -40.49 15.80
N SER A 165 -16.95 -39.92 15.97
CA SER A 165 -15.69 -40.55 15.57
C SER A 165 -14.55 -40.01 16.42
N SER A 166 -14.24 -40.82 17.41
CA SER A 166 -13.11 -40.76 18.31
C SER A 166 -11.79 -40.94 17.55
N PHE A 167 -10.83 -40.05 17.84
CA PHE A 167 -9.43 -40.22 17.48
C PHE A 167 -8.68 -40.74 18.73
N SER A 168 -7.95 -41.85 18.59
CA SER A 168 -6.97 -42.30 19.58
C SER A 168 -5.84 -43.04 18.87
N ALA A 169 -4.63 -42.62 19.24
CA ALA A 169 -3.29 -43.16 18.95
C ALA A 169 -2.73 -42.97 17.53
#